data_AF-A0A2M8AZH3-F1
#
_entry.id   AF-A0A2M8AZH3-F1
#
_cell.length_a   1.000
_cell.length_b   1.000
_cell.length_c   1.000
_cell.angle_alpha   90.00
_cell.angle_beta   90.00
_cell.angle_gamma   90.00
#
_symmetry.space_group_name_H-M   'P 1'
#
loop_
_entity.id
_entity.type
_entity.pdbx_description
1 polymer ?
#
loop_
_entity_poly.entity_id
_entity_poly.type
_entity_poly.pdbx_seq_one_letter_code
_entity_poly.pdbx_strand_id
1 'polypeptide(L)'
;MEKPSVLFVVSTTPIIAAGVGTFMEELVRFAGGRNAAARFSGRYPRLSVEALVAARPDVIFVAGMAGVERFPPEVTRWKEVPAFRDGAVITLDGDIVTRPGPRLVTALERVSAALADWRTKAAGAGEKR
;
A
#
# COMPACT_ATOMS: atom_id res chain seq x y z
N MET A 1 8.35 -2.59 -17.88
CA MET A 1 8.36 -2.79 -16.41
C MET A 1 7.15 -3.62 -16.04
N GLU A 2 7.31 -4.60 -15.16
CA GLU A 2 6.18 -5.33 -14.58
C GLU A 2 5.31 -4.40 -13.71
N LYS A 3 4.03 -4.73 -13.55
CA LYS A 3 3.13 -3.96 -12.67
C LYS A 3 3.59 -4.11 -11.22
N PRO A 4 3.81 -3.00 -10.48
CA PRO A 4 4.26 -3.07 -9.10
C PRO A 4 3.24 -3.80 -8.22
N SER A 5 3.75 -4.62 -7.33
CA SER A 5 3.02 -5.30 -6.27
C SER A 5 2.73 -4.29 -5.15
N VAL A 6 1.47 -3.97 -4.93
CA VAL A 6 1.01 -2.94 -3.98
C VAL A 6 0.25 -3.61 -2.85
N LEU A 7 0.63 -3.34 -1.61
CA LEU A 7 -0.19 -3.69 -0.46
C LEU A 7 -0.93 -2.47 0.05
N PHE A 8 -2.26 -2.52 0.09
CA PHE A 8 -3.08 -1.48 0.67
C PHE A 8 -3.50 -1.87 2.08
N VAL A 9 -3.10 -1.10 3.09
CA VAL A 9 -3.34 -1.34 4.51
C VAL A 9 -4.36 -0.33 5.04
N VAL A 10 -5.38 -0.83 5.72
CA VAL A 10 -6.45 -0.01 6.34
C VAL A 10 -6.35 0.06 7.85
N SER A 11 -5.58 -0.83 8.47
CA SER A 11 -5.18 -0.75 9.87
C SER A 11 -3.79 -1.34 10.03
N THR A 12 -2.94 -0.71 10.84
CA THR A 12 -1.57 -1.18 11.12
C THR A 12 -1.49 -1.99 12.41
N THR A 13 -2.42 -1.77 13.34
CA THR A 13 -2.51 -2.51 14.62
C THR A 13 -3.98 -2.84 14.90
N PRO A 14 -4.45 -4.05 14.55
CA PRO A 14 -3.74 -5.10 13.83
C PRO A 14 -3.51 -4.81 12.34
N ILE A 15 -2.59 -5.53 11.69
CA ILE A 15 -2.36 -5.39 10.24
C ILE A 15 -3.57 -5.92 9.47
N ILE A 16 -4.33 -5.03 8.86
CA ILE A 16 -5.48 -5.38 8.02
C ILE A 16 -5.23 -4.79 6.63
N ALA A 17 -5.19 -5.66 5.62
CA ALA A 17 -5.03 -5.28 4.24
C ALA A 17 -6.36 -5.28 3.48
N ALA A 18 -6.44 -4.57 2.37
CA ALA A 18 -7.57 -4.61 1.45
C ALA A 18 -7.34 -5.73 0.41
N GLY A 19 -8.12 -6.80 0.53
CA GLY A 19 -8.06 -7.99 -0.34
C GLY A 19 -8.88 -7.84 -1.62
N VAL A 20 -9.08 -8.96 -2.33
CA VAL A 20 -9.84 -9.00 -3.60
C VAL A 20 -11.28 -8.53 -3.39
N GLY A 21 -11.80 -7.75 -4.35
CA GLY A 21 -13.18 -7.25 -4.33
C GLY A 21 -13.40 -6.09 -3.36
N THR A 22 -12.33 -5.52 -2.81
CA THR A 22 -12.39 -4.24 -2.08
C THR A 22 -12.32 -3.07 -3.05
N PHE A 23 -12.88 -1.93 -2.63
CA PHE A 23 -12.73 -0.68 -3.36
C PHE A 23 -11.25 -0.29 -3.54
N MET A 24 -10.41 -0.48 -2.51
CA MET A 24 -8.99 -0.13 -2.59
C MET A 24 -8.21 -1.07 -3.52
N GLU A 25 -8.61 -2.34 -3.65
CA GLU A 25 -8.04 -3.25 -4.65
C GLU A 25 -8.31 -2.75 -6.07
N GLU A 26 -9.53 -2.30 -6.35
CA GLU A 26 -9.88 -1.70 -7.63
C GLU A 26 -9.05 -0.44 -7.91
N LEU A 27 -8.91 0.46 -6.93
CA LEU A 27 -8.05 1.65 -7.06
C LEU A 27 -6.60 1.28 -7.41
N VAL A 28 -6.03 0.29 -6.71
CA VAL A 28 -4.69 -0.22 -7.00
C VAL A 28 -4.58 -0.74 -8.42
N ARG A 29 -5.57 -1.54 -8.86
CA ARG A 29 -5.59 -2.14 -10.20
C ARG A 29 -5.70 -1.07 -11.28
N PHE A 30 -6.59 -0.09 -11.11
CA PHE A 30 -6.79 1.00 -12.06
C PHE A 30 -5.58 1.97 -12.11
N ALA A 31 -4.89 2.18 -10.99
CA ALA A 31 -3.63 2.93 -10.95
C ALA A 31 -2.45 2.18 -11.61
N GLY A 32 -2.66 0.95 -12.06
CA GLY A 32 -1.66 0.14 -12.75
C GLY A 32 -0.76 -0.69 -11.82
N GLY A 33 -1.18 -0.93 -10.58
CA GLY A 33 -0.57 -1.90 -9.67
C GLY A 33 -1.23 -3.28 -9.74
N ARG A 34 -0.66 -4.24 -9.00
CA ARG A 34 -1.30 -5.51 -8.65
C ARG A 34 -1.46 -5.58 -7.14
N ASN A 35 -2.57 -6.11 -6.65
CA ASN A 35 -2.80 -6.23 -5.21
C ASN A 35 -1.98 -7.38 -4.60
N ALA A 36 -1.01 -7.05 -3.74
CA ALA A 36 -0.20 -8.01 -2.99
C ALA A 36 -1.05 -8.84 -1.99
N ALA A 37 -2.21 -8.31 -1.58
CA ALA A 37 -3.12 -9.02 -0.69
C ALA A 37 -3.97 -10.09 -1.39
N ALA A 38 -3.95 -10.15 -2.74
CA ALA A 38 -4.84 -11.03 -3.50
C ALA A 38 -4.63 -12.53 -3.24
N ARG A 39 -3.48 -12.91 -2.66
CA ARG A 39 -3.15 -14.28 -2.28
C ARG A 39 -3.70 -14.70 -0.91
N PHE A 40 -4.21 -13.76 -0.12
CA PHE A 40 -4.78 -14.05 1.19
C PHE A 40 -6.29 -14.17 1.09
N SER A 41 -6.87 -15.04 1.91
CA SER A 41 -8.31 -15.29 1.92
C SER A 41 -9.06 -14.16 2.62
N GLY A 42 -10.20 -13.77 2.04
CA GLY A 42 -11.10 -12.77 2.59
C GLY A 42 -10.92 -11.37 2.01
N ARG A 43 -11.95 -10.53 2.21
CA ARG A 43 -12.00 -9.16 1.69
C ARG A 43 -11.09 -8.21 2.48
N TYR A 44 -10.92 -8.45 3.78
CA TYR A 44 -10.02 -7.69 4.65
C TYR A 44 -9.15 -8.65 5.49
N PRO A 45 -8.16 -9.33 4.87
CA PRO A 45 -7.33 -10.30 5.57
C PRO A 45 -6.50 -9.61 6.66
N ARG A 46 -6.47 -10.25 7.84
CA ARG A 46 -5.54 -9.89 8.90
C ARG A 46 -4.19 -10.57 8.64
N LEU A 47 -3.13 -9.79 8.59
CA LEU A 47 -1.79 -10.28 8.25
C LEU A 47 -0.89 -10.30 9.50
N SER A 48 0.06 -11.24 9.50
CA SER A 48 1.22 -11.18 10.38
C SER A 48 2.38 -10.44 9.69
N VAL A 49 3.42 -10.08 10.45
CA VAL A 49 4.63 -9.46 9.87
C VAL A 49 5.32 -10.44 8.92
N GLU A 50 5.35 -11.73 9.26
CA GLU A 50 5.95 -12.79 8.44
C GLU A 50 5.19 -12.95 7.12
N ALA A 51 3.86 -12.89 7.16
CA ALA A 51 3.03 -12.89 5.96
C ALA A 51 3.30 -11.67 5.07
N LEU A 52 3.56 -10.51 5.68
CA LEU A 52 3.92 -9.28 4.99
C LEU A 52 5.32 -9.36 4.34
N VAL A 53 6.31 -9.90 5.06
CA VAL A 53 7.66 -10.17 4.55
C VAL A 53 7.57 -11.13 3.37
N ALA A 54 6.82 -12.23 3.50
CA ALA A 54 6.61 -13.18 2.42
C ALA A 54 5.85 -12.58 1.22
N ALA A 55 5.08 -11.50 1.41
CA ALA A 55 4.32 -10.84 0.35
C ALA A 55 5.21 -10.02 -0.57
N ARG A 56 6.33 -9.53 -0.03
CA ARG A 56 7.30 -8.69 -0.74
C ARG A 56 6.58 -7.64 -1.61
N PRO A 57 5.70 -6.80 -1.02
CA PRO A 57 5.15 -5.69 -1.79
C PRO A 57 6.29 -4.76 -2.19
N ASP A 58 6.17 -4.16 -3.37
CA ASP A 58 7.09 -3.13 -3.84
C ASP A 58 6.79 -1.79 -3.17
N VAL A 59 5.51 -1.56 -2.85
CA VAL A 59 5.01 -0.35 -2.17
C VAL A 59 3.85 -0.70 -1.23
N ILE A 60 3.79 0.00 -0.10
CA ILE A 60 2.74 -0.13 0.89
C ILE A 60 1.97 1.21 0.95
N PHE A 61 0.68 1.16 0.65
CA PHE A 61 -0.23 2.25 0.95
C PHE A 61 -0.86 2.05 2.31
N VAL A 62 -0.89 3.09 3.13
CA VAL A 62 -1.61 3.08 4.40
C VAL A 62 -2.69 4.15 4.35
N ALA A 63 -3.96 3.74 4.48
CA ALA A 63 -5.05 4.67 4.75
C ALA A 63 -4.92 5.17 6.19
N GLY A 64 -4.41 6.39 6.34
CA GLY A 64 -4.18 7.01 7.63
C GLY A 64 -5.02 8.28 7.80
N MET A 65 -5.39 8.56 9.05
CA MET A 65 -5.80 9.91 9.48
C MET A 65 -4.57 10.76 9.87
N ALA A 66 -3.43 10.11 10.12
CA ALA A 66 -2.14 10.72 10.42
C ALA A 66 -1.04 10.07 9.57
N GLY A 67 0.00 10.83 9.23
CA GLY A 67 1.11 10.40 8.37
C GLY A 67 1.95 9.25 8.95
N VAL A 68 2.76 8.62 8.07
CA VAL A 68 3.74 7.54 8.35
C VAL A 68 4.59 7.81 9.60
N GLU A 69 4.93 9.07 9.86
CA GLU A 69 5.76 9.51 11.00
C GLU A 69 5.15 9.19 12.38
N ARG A 70 3.84 8.92 12.45
CA ARG A 70 3.12 8.62 13.69
C ARG A 70 2.84 7.14 13.89
N PHE A 71 3.50 6.26 13.14
CA PHE A 71 3.28 4.83 13.32
C PHE A 71 3.56 4.39 14.77
N PRO A 72 2.66 3.59 15.37
CA PRO A 72 2.87 3.02 16.69
C PRO A 72 4.20 2.23 16.76
N PRO A 73 4.83 2.12 17.95
CA PRO A 73 6.03 1.32 18.13
C PRO A 73 5.90 -0.12 17.61
N GLU A 74 4.72 -0.72 17.68
CA GLU A 74 4.42 -2.07 17.21
C GLU A 74 4.58 -2.23 15.68
N VAL A 75 4.42 -1.13 14.93
CA VAL A 75 4.66 -1.07 13.48
C VAL A 75 6.15 -1.10 13.15
N THR A 76 7.05 -0.75 14.10
CA THR A 76 8.50 -0.79 13.86
C THR A 76 9.01 -2.21 13.54
N ARG A 77 8.27 -3.25 13.90
CA ARG A 77 8.55 -4.64 13.49
C ARG A 77 8.48 -4.83 11.97
N TRP A 78 7.86 -3.91 11.23
CA TRP A 78 7.79 -3.96 9.78
C TRP A 78 9.13 -3.64 9.11
N LYS A 79 10.17 -3.23 9.85
CA LYS A 79 11.54 -3.03 9.32
C LYS A 79 12.11 -4.25 8.59
N GLU A 80 11.59 -5.45 8.85
CA GLU A 80 11.94 -6.68 8.13
C GLU A 80 11.37 -6.72 6.70
N VAL A 81 10.34 -5.93 6.41
CA VAL A 81 9.67 -5.84 5.12
C VAL A 81 10.48 -4.89 4.22
N PRO A 82 10.95 -5.34 3.04
CA PRO A 82 11.78 -4.50 2.17
C PRO A 82 11.16 -3.14 1.83
N ALA A 83 9.90 -3.10 1.39
CA ALA A 83 9.21 -1.84 1.11
C ALA A 83 9.14 -0.89 2.31
N PHE A 84 9.06 -1.42 3.55
CA PHE A 84 9.09 -0.56 4.74
C PHE A 84 10.48 0.02 4.97
N ARG A 85 11.51 -0.82 4.92
CA ARG A 85 12.90 -0.42 5.10
C ARG A 85 13.36 0.58 4.04
N ASP A 86 12.93 0.40 2.80
CA ASP A 86 13.36 1.19 1.66
C ASP A 86 12.55 2.50 1.52
N GLY A 87 11.68 2.80 2.50
CA GLY A 87 10.87 4.02 2.51
C GLY A 87 9.73 4.02 1.48
N ALA A 88 9.35 2.86 0.96
CA ALA A 88 8.22 2.68 0.04
C ALA A 88 6.88 2.51 0.78
N VAL A 89 6.70 3.26 1.87
CA VAL A 89 5.43 3.35 2.62
C VAL A 89 4.86 4.74 2.43
N ILE A 90 3.66 4.81 1.88
CA ILE A 90 3.02 6.07 1.52
C ILE A 90 1.68 6.13 2.25
N THR A 91 1.50 7.16 3.08
CA THR A 91 0.19 7.45 3.67
C THR A 91 -0.70 8.14 2.65
N LEU A 92 -1.92 7.63 2.54
CA LEU A 92 -2.99 8.25 1.78
C LEU A 92 -4.07 8.71 2.75
N ASP A 93 -4.77 9.78 2.38
CA ASP A 93 -5.92 10.28 3.12
C ASP A 93 -7.02 9.22 3.15
N GLY A 94 -7.24 8.64 4.33
CA GLY A 94 -8.23 7.58 4.56
C GLY A 94 -9.65 7.97 4.15
N ASP A 95 -10.06 9.22 4.35
CA ASP A 95 -11.42 9.65 3.99
C ASP A 95 -11.65 9.68 2.49
N ILE A 96 -10.59 9.92 1.71
CA ILE A 96 -10.64 9.91 0.26
C ILE A 96 -10.61 8.48 -0.28
N VAL A 97 -9.69 7.66 0.21
CA VAL A 97 -9.34 6.38 -0.46
C VAL A 97 -10.11 5.17 0.06
N THR A 98 -10.81 5.27 1.19
CA THR A 98 -11.52 4.13 1.78
C THR A 98 -13.02 4.12 1.55
N ARG A 99 -13.58 5.21 1.03
CA ARG A 99 -15.03 5.39 0.87
C ARG A 99 -15.40 5.47 -0.61
N PRO A 100 -16.06 4.46 -1.18
CA PRO A 100 -16.60 4.57 -2.53
C PRO A 100 -17.67 5.67 -2.55
N GLY A 101 -17.63 6.55 -3.55
CA GLY A 101 -18.54 7.69 -3.63
C GLY A 101 -18.11 8.76 -4.64
N PRO A 102 -18.62 10.00 -4.53
CA PRO A 102 -18.39 11.06 -5.53
C PRO A 102 -16.91 11.44 -5.71
N ARG A 103 -16.07 11.12 -4.72
CA ARG A 103 -14.62 11.35 -4.74
C ARG A 103 -13.82 10.20 -5.36
N LEU A 104 -14.48 9.26 -6.04
CA LEU A 104 -13.84 8.11 -6.68
C LEU A 104 -12.68 8.52 -7.59
N VAL A 105 -12.93 9.50 -8.47
CA VAL A 105 -11.91 9.99 -9.41
C VAL A 105 -10.73 10.59 -8.65
N THR A 106 -11.02 11.41 -7.64
CA THR A 106 -9.99 11.98 -6.75
C THR A 106 -9.18 10.89 -6.04
N ALA A 107 -9.83 9.83 -5.54
CA ALA A 107 -9.14 8.72 -4.91
C ALA A 107 -8.20 8.00 -5.88
N LEU A 108 -8.67 7.75 -7.11
CA LEU A 108 -7.84 7.14 -8.16
C LEU A 108 -6.67 8.03 -8.56
N GLU A 109 -6.88 9.33 -8.71
CA GLU A 109 -5.82 10.31 -9.00
C GLU A 109 -4.75 10.31 -7.90
N ARG A 110 -5.16 10.30 -6.63
CA ARG A 110 -4.22 10.25 -5.49
C ARG A 110 -3.39 8.97 -5.49
N VAL A 111 -4.02 7.81 -5.68
CA VAL A 111 -3.33 6.52 -5.73
C VAL A 111 -2.40 6.46 -6.95
N SER A 112 -2.83 6.96 -8.11
CA SER A 112 -2.05 6.96 -9.34
C SER A 112 -0.83 7.87 -9.24
N ALA A 113 -1.00 9.07 -8.70
CA ALA A 113 0.09 10.02 -8.46
C ALA A 113 1.12 9.42 -7.48
N ALA A 114 0.67 8.87 -6.35
CA ALA A 114 1.55 8.24 -5.37
C ALA A 114 2.37 7.08 -5.98
N LEU A 115 1.73 6.26 -6.82
CA LEU A 115 2.41 5.16 -7.48
C LEU A 115 3.38 5.64 -8.58
N ALA A 116 3.05 6.72 -9.29
CA ALA A 116 3.93 7.33 -10.29
C ALA A 116 5.18 7.92 -9.62
N ASP A 117 5.02 8.66 -8.53
CA ASP A 117 6.13 9.24 -7.76
C ASP A 117 7.07 8.14 -7.24
N TRP A 118 6.51 7.04 -6.74
CA TRP A 118 7.29 5.88 -6.34
C TRP A 118 8.09 5.28 -7.52
N ARG A 119 7.48 5.13 -8.70
CA ARG A 119 8.18 4.61 -9.89
C ARG A 119 9.37 5.49 -10.28
N THR A 120 9.20 6.81 -10.26
CA THR A 120 10.28 7.76 -10.58
C THR A 120 11.44 7.62 -9.59
N LYS A 121 11.16 7.52 -8.28
CA LYS A 121 12.18 7.32 -7.26
C LYS A 121 12.88 5.96 -7.40
N ALA A 122 12.12 4.90 -7.68
CA ALA A 122 12.66 3.55 -7.87
C ALA A 122 13.56 3.46 -9.11
N ALA A 123 13.20 4.13 -10.21
CA ALA A 123 14.02 4.19 -11.42
C ALA A 123 15.36 4.91 -11.16
N GLY A 124 15.33 6.06 -10.49
CA GLY A 124 16.54 6.81 -10.15
C GLY A 124 17.47 6.12 -9.14
N ALA A 125 16.94 5.21 -8.32
CA ALA A 125 17.74 4.37 -7.41
C ALA A 125 18.46 3.23 -8.14
N GLY A 126 17.89 2.74 -9.25
CA GLY A 126 18.49 1.69 -10.08
C GLY A 126 19.69 2.16 -10.92
N GLU A 127 19.72 3.43 -11.31
CA GLU A 127 20.79 4.01 -12.15
C GLU A 127 22.05 4.40 -11.36
N LYS A 128 21.98 4.39 -10.02
CA LYS A 128 23.13 4.63 -9.13
C LYS A 128 23.86 3.35 -8.70
N ARG A 129 23.56 2.20 -9.30
CA ARG A 129 24.17 0.90 -8.97
C ARG A 129 25.02 0.36 -10.11
#